data_AF-A0A433LC96-F1
#
_entry.id   AF-A0A433LC96-F1
#
_cell.length_a   1.000
_cell.length_b   1.000
_cell.length_c   1.000
_cell.angle_alpha   90.00
_cell.angle_beta   90.00
_cell.angle_gamma   90.00
#
_symmetry.space_group_name_H-M   'P 1'
#
loop_
_entity.id
_entity.type
_entity.pdbx_description
1 polymer ?
#
loop_
_entity_poly.entity_id
_entity_poly.type
_entity_poly.pdbx_seq_one_letter_code
_entity_poly.pdbx_strand_id
1 'polypeptide(L)' 'MPQNHLLLDDELERQLEAVRQQEGLKSIDEAAEWLTRRRLRKGTQGLTGRGRALYPVSGERSE' A
#
# COMPACT_ATOMS: atom_id res chain seq x y z
N MET A 1 13.53 3.65 -7.95
CA MET A 1 12.38 3.06 -8.66
C MET A 1 12.50 3.45 -10.13
N PRO A 2 12.21 2.56 -11.09
CA PRO A 2 12.12 2.96 -12.49
C PRO A 2 11.09 4.08 -12.65
N GLN A 3 11.39 5.08 -13.47
CA GLN A 3 10.50 6.21 -13.75
C GLN A 3 9.53 5.77 -14.85
N ASN A 4 8.25 5.67 -14.52
CA ASN A 4 7.20 5.30 -15.47
C ASN A 4 6.14 6.39 -15.44
N HIS A 5 5.96 7.10 -16.55
CA HIS A 5 4.97 8.17 -16.66
C HIS A 5 3.61 7.56 -16.97
N LEU A 6 2.64 7.76 -16.08
CA LEU A 6 1.27 7.30 -16.30
C LEU A 6 0.56 8.31 -17.20
N LEU A 7 -0.09 7.82 -18.26
CA LEU A 7 -1.10 8.59 -18.98
C LEU A 7 -2.38 8.52 -18.14
N LEU A 8 -2.80 9.66 -17.61
CA LEU A 8 -3.98 9.79 -16.76
C LEU A 8 -5.11 10.38 -17.59
N ASP A 9 -6.34 9.91 -17.37
CA ASP A 9 -7.52 10.63 -17.82
C ASP A 9 -7.86 11.78 -16.84
N ASP A 10 -8.67 12.74 -17.27
CA ASP A 10 -8.99 13.96 -16.50
C ASP A 10 -9.69 13.67 -15.16
N GLU A 11 -10.38 12.52 -15.04
CA GLU A 11 -11.00 12.12 -13.77
C GLU A 11 -9.94 11.60 -12.81
N LEU A 12 -9.06 10.71 -13.27
CA LEU A 12 -7.97 10.18 -12.48
C LEU A 12 -7.02 11.28 -12.02
N GLU A 13 -6.70 12.25 -12.88
CA GLU A 13 -5.86 13.39 -12.50
C GLU A 13 -6.51 14.22 -11.37
N ARG A 14 -7.82 14.48 -11.46
CA ARG A 14 -8.57 15.17 -10.39
C ARG A 14 -8.54 14.40 -9.06
N GLN A 15 -8.69 13.07 -9.11
CA GLN A 15 -8.64 12.24 -7.91
C GLN A 15 -7.23 12.23 -7.29
N LEU A 16 -6.18 12.15 -8.10
CA LEU A 16 -4.80 12.20 -7.61
C LEU A 16 -4.44 13.56 -7.03
N GLU A 17 -4.93 14.65 -7.62
CA GLU A 17 -4.74 16.01 -7.10
C GLU A 17 -5.43 16.18 -5.73
N ALA A 18 -6.64 15.65 -5.55
CA ALA A 18 -7.30 15.66 -4.25
C ALA A 18 -6.47 14.94 -3.18
N VAL A 19 -5.87 13.79 -3.52
CA VAL A 19 -4.99 13.04 -2.61
C VAL A 19 -3.69 13.78 -2.33
N ARG A 20 -3.09 14.43 -3.35
CA ARG A 20 -1.89 15.26 -3.19
C ARG A 20 -2.12 16.34 -2.13
N GLN A 21 -3.24 17.05 -2.21
CA GLN A 21 -3.60 18.11 -1.27
C GLN A 21 -3.91 17.55 0.13
N GLN A 22 -4.67 16.47 0.22
CA GLN A 22 -5.05 15.86 1.49
C GLN A 22 -3.83 15.36 2.30
N GLU A 23 -2.84 14.78 1.62
CA GLU A 23 -1.69 14.15 2.25
C GLU A 23 -0.43 15.03 2.22
N GLY A 24 -0.51 16.25 1.66
CA GLY A 24 0.59 17.22 1.61
C GLY A 24 1.77 16.80 0.72
N LEU A 25 1.49 16.15 -0.41
CA LEU A 25 2.50 15.61 -1.32
C LEU A 25 2.94 16.65 -2.36
N LYS A 26 4.14 16.47 -2.93
CA LYS A 26 4.77 17.48 -3.80
C LYS A 26 4.31 17.37 -5.25
N SER A 27 3.93 16.19 -5.71
CA SER A 27 3.54 15.94 -7.10
C SER A 27 2.40 14.91 -7.22
N ILE A 28 1.79 14.87 -8.40
CA ILE A 28 0.80 13.86 -8.77
C ILE A 28 1.42 12.45 -8.77
N ASP A 29 2.68 12.31 -9.20
CA ASP A 29 3.40 11.04 -9.16
C ASP A 29 3.58 10.52 -7.72
N GLU A 30 3.90 11.41 -6.77
CA GLU A 30 3.96 11.05 -5.36
C GLU A 30 2.60 10.61 -4.82
N ALA A 31 1.50 11.25 -5.26
CA ALA A 31 0.14 10.85 -4.89
C ALA A 31 -0.23 9.47 -5.43
N ALA A 32 0.11 9.18 -6.70
CA ALA A 32 -0.08 7.87 -7.30
C ALA A 32 0.72 6.78 -6.57
N GLU A 33 1.98 7.05 -6.25
CA GLU A 33 2.83 6.14 -5.48
C GLU A 33 2.27 5.90 -4.07
N TRP A 34 1.82 6.96 -3.39
CA TRP A 34 1.25 6.88 -2.06
C TRP A 34 -0.02 6.03 -2.01
N LEU A 35 -0.96 6.26 -2.94
CA LEU A 35 -2.20 5.48 -3.04
C LEU A 35 -1.92 4.01 -3.30
N THR A 36 -0.99 3.74 -4.22
CA THR A 36 -0.60 2.38 -4.58
C THR A 36 -0.03 1.64 -3.37
N ARG A 37 0.91 2.25 -2.65
CA ARG A 37 1.46 1.69 -1.40
C ARG A 37 0.39 1.48 -0.34
N ARG A 38 -0.54 2.42 -0.18
CA ARG A 38 -1.65 2.31 0.78
C ARG A 38 -2.57 1.14 0.45
N ARG A 39 -2.93 0.95 -0.82
CA ARG A 39 -3.75 -0.16 -1.28
C ARG A 39 -3.04 -1.50 -1.09
N LEU A 40 -1.76 -1.57 -1.44
CA LEU A 40 -0.94 -2.76 -1.25
C LEU A 40 -0.89 -3.15 0.23
N ARG A 41 -0.58 -2.23 1.15
CA ARG A 41 -0.56 -2.53 2.60
C ARG A 41 -1.89 -3.09 3.11
N LYS A 42 -3.03 -2.56 2.64
CA LYS A 42 -4.35 -3.08 3.01
C LYS A 42 -4.62 -4.45 2.39
N GLY A 43 -4.27 -4.63 1.12
CA GLY A 43 -4.49 -5.88 0.38
C GLY A 43 -3.63 -7.04 0.89
N THR A 44 -2.36 -6.77 1.20
CA THR A 44 -1.45 -7.78 1.76
C THR A 44 -1.93 -8.29 3.10
N GLN A 45 -2.44 -7.42 4.00
CA GLN A 45 -3.03 -7.84 5.28
C GLN A 45 -4.20 -8.81 5.12
N GLY A 46 -5.01 -8.66 4.08
CA GLY A 46 -6.11 -9.58 3.77
C GLY A 46 -5.63 -10.92 3.21
N LEU A 47 -4.58 -10.91 2.38
CA LEU A 47 -4.05 -12.08 1.70
C LEU A 47 -3.13 -12.94 2.58
N THR A 48 -2.27 -12.33 3.38
CA THR A 48 -1.28 -13.04 4.23
C THR A 48 -1.77 -13.26 5.66
N GLY A 49 -2.99 -12.82 5.98
CA GLY A 49 -3.50 -12.71 7.35
C GLY A 49 -2.86 -11.56 8.14
N ARG A 50 -3.48 -11.21 9.28
CA ARG A 50 -2.93 -10.22 10.24
C ARG A 50 -1.60 -10.75 10.77
N GLY A 51 -0.49 -10.22 10.26
CA GLY A 51 0.88 -10.36 10.78
C GLY A 51 1.06 -11.57 11.71
N ARG A 52 0.97 -12.78 11.15
CA ARG A 52 1.13 -14.00 11.93
C ARG A 52 2.60 -14.07 12.35
N ALA A 53 2.89 -13.61 13.57
CA ALA A 53 4.15 -13.92 14.22
C ALA A 53 4.21 -15.44 14.40
N LEU A 54 5.32 -16.04 13.96
CA LEU A 54 5.61 -17.44 14.27
C LEU A 54 6.07 -17.50 15.73
N TYR A 55 5.37 -18.28 16.53
CA TYR A 55 5.77 -18.54 17.92
C TYR A 55 6.43 -19.91 17.99
N PRO A 56 7.52 -20.05 18.75
CA PRO A 56 8.12 -21.36 18.99
C PRO A 56 7.10 -22.24 19.72
N VAL A 57 6.84 -23.44 19.19
CA VAL A 57 6.05 -24.46 19.87
C VAL A 57 6.97 -25.16 20.87
N SER A 58 6.76 -24.95 22.17
CA SER A 58 7.38 -25.76 23.21
C SER A 58 6.66 -27.10 23.29
N GLY A 59 7.12 -28.06 22.49
CA GLY A 59 6.61 -29.42 22.54
C GLY A 59 7.14 -30.15 23.78
N GLU A 60 6.36 -30.19 24.85
CA GLU A 60 6.44 -31.33 25.76
C GLU A 60 5.67 -32.47 25.10
N ARG A 61 6.40 -33.52 24.70
CA ARG A 61 5.77 -34.79 24.31
C ARG A 61 5.10 -35.34 25.56
N SER A 62 3.77 -35.34 25.59
CA SER A 62 3.04 -36.22 26.48
C SER A 62 3.17 -37.64 25.94
N GLU A 63 4.01 -38.42 26.60
CA GLU A 63 4.01 -39.89 26.53
C GLU A 63 2.87 -40.46 27.37
#